data_AF-K1Y467-F1
#
_entry.id   AF-K1Y467-F1
#
_cell.length_a   1.000
_cell.length_b   1.000
_cell.length_c   1.000
_cell.angle_alpha   90.00
_cell.angle_beta   90.00
_cell.angle_gamma   90.00
#
_symmetry.space_group_name_H-M   'P 1'
#
loop_
_entity.id
_entity.type
_entity.pdbx_description
1 polymer ?
#
loop_
_entity_poly.entity_id
_entity_poly.type
_entity_poly.pdbx_seq_one_letter_code
_entity_poly.pdbx_strand_id
1 'polypeptide(L)'
;MKEGLPVISAEDYVRFYNTDIRAAGADTAVTFNFQGFVKEEREGYIQGTFYKDTMATNGILKAEGHEGIHVSTDGVIDYSASGNYQMKSLEDVGEYDIYIKVPGKLQVEKMCVVRYESCTPESEFDGDSEELERTRSEDGYIVMRLKLEPREDKLARQKAELIHNQIVRFVERGGALHEIQGRTRSLEHRLENISEEDFPTQKKLLESE
;
A
#
# COMPACT_ATOMS: atom_id res chain seq x y z
N MET A 1 8.21 23.41 -3.76
CA MET A 1 7.63 23.39 -2.40
C MET A 1 6.28 24.11 -2.42
N LYS A 2 5.25 23.54 -1.79
CA LYS A 2 3.92 24.14 -1.51
C LYS A 2 3.54 23.68 -0.10
N GLU A 3 3.02 24.57 0.75
CA GLU A 3 2.73 24.27 2.18
C GLU A 3 3.88 23.54 2.94
N GLY A 4 5.14 23.83 2.59
CA GLY A 4 6.31 23.16 3.19
C GLY A 4 6.63 21.76 2.65
N LEU A 5 5.80 21.21 1.76
CA LEU A 5 5.95 19.88 1.15
C LEU A 5 6.54 19.94 -0.27
N PRO A 6 7.15 18.84 -0.77
CA PRO A 6 7.67 18.74 -2.14
C PRO A 6 6.59 18.95 -3.21
N VAL A 7 7.02 19.35 -4.41
CA VAL A 7 6.18 19.48 -5.60
C VAL A 7 6.96 18.87 -6.77
N ILE A 8 6.47 17.78 -7.35
CA ILE A 8 7.15 17.00 -8.41
C ILE A 8 6.25 16.85 -9.66
N SER A 9 6.81 16.35 -10.77
CA SER A 9 6.00 16.04 -11.96
C SER A 9 5.24 14.72 -11.81
N ALA A 10 4.22 14.49 -12.65
CA ALA A 10 3.57 13.19 -12.75
C ALA A 10 4.53 12.07 -13.22
N GLU A 11 5.53 12.40 -14.06
CA GLU A 11 6.55 11.44 -14.50
C GLU A 11 7.44 11.00 -13.34
N ASP A 12 7.96 11.94 -12.55
CA ASP A 12 8.70 11.66 -11.32
C ASP A 12 7.86 10.81 -10.36
N TYR A 13 6.58 11.17 -10.18
CA TYR A 13 5.69 10.45 -9.27
C TYR A 13 5.51 8.99 -9.69
N VAL A 14 5.22 8.73 -10.97
CA VAL A 14 5.09 7.35 -11.48
C VAL A 14 6.42 6.60 -11.35
N ARG A 15 7.52 7.22 -11.79
CA ARG A 15 8.86 6.62 -11.82
C ARG A 15 9.38 6.22 -10.44
N PHE A 16 9.12 7.04 -9.41
CA PHE A 16 9.65 6.81 -8.06
C PHE A 16 8.68 6.12 -7.11
N TYR A 17 7.36 6.16 -7.34
CA TYR A 17 6.36 5.62 -6.40
C TYR A 17 5.43 4.55 -6.99
N ASN A 18 5.41 4.35 -8.32
CA ASN A 18 4.49 3.42 -8.99
C ASN A 18 5.17 2.58 -10.11
N THR A 19 6.42 2.13 -9.91
CA THR A 19 7.11 1.26 -10.88
C THR A 19 7.92 0.16 -10.18
N ASP A 20 7.95 -1.08 -10.73
CA ASP A 20 8.86 -2.11 -10.20
C ASP A 20 10.31 -1.64 -10.31
N ILE A 21 11.05 -1.98 -9.26
CA ILE A 21 12.31 -1.38 -8.83
C ILE A 21 13.46 -1.52 -9.86
N ARG A 22 13.33 -2.41 -10.85
CA ARG A 22 14.27 -2.52 -11.98
C ARG A 22 14.14 -1.42 -13.03
N ALA A 23 13.00 -0.71 -13.13
CA ALA A 23 12.91 0.52 -13.91
C ALA A 23 13.63 1.70 -13.22
N ALA A 24 13.73 1.65 -11.89
CA ALA A 24 14.50 2.59 -11.07
C ALA A 24 15.99 2.20 -10.92
N GLY A 25 16.35 0.95 -11.23
CA GLY A 25 17.73 0.45 -11.20
C GLY A 25 18.25 0.03 -9.82
N ALA A 26 17.37 -0.37 -8.89
CA ALA A 26 17.76 -0.91 -7.58
C ALA A 26 17.66 -2.45 -7.53
N ASP A 27 18.48 -3.07 -6.68
CA ASP A 27 18.57 -4.54 -6.53
C ASP A 27 17.75 -5.11 -5.36
N THR A 28 17.38 -4.28 -4.37
CA THR A 28 16.60 -4.67 -3.18
C THR A 28 15.21 -4.04 -3.21
N ALA A 29 14.25 -4.61 -2.49
CA ALA A 29 13.02 -3.91 -2.15
C ALA A 29 13.36 -2.59 -1.40
N VAL A 30 12.62 -1.53 -1.70
CA VAL A 30 12.76 -0.21 -1.08
C VAL A 30 11.37 0.35 -0.86
N THR A 31 11.09 0.79 0.37
CA THR A 31 9.88 1.52 0.74
C THR A 31 10.05 2.99 0.36
N PHE A 32 9.35 3.42 -0.68
CA PHE A 32 9.22 4.81 -1.03
C PHE A 32 8.11 5.45 -0.18
N ASN A 33 8.35 6.64 0.38
CA ASN A 33 7.44 7.31 1.31
C ASN A 33 7.26 8.77 0.81
N PHE A 34 6.13 9.07 0.19
CA PHE A 34 5.81 10.40 -0.36
C PHE A 34 4.71 11.07 0.46
N GLN A 35 4.91 12.35 0.72
CA GLN A 35 3.86 13.27 1.13
C GLN A 35 4.10 14.62 0.46
N GLY A 36 3.15 15.10 -0.34
CA GLY A 36 3.29 16.37 -1.05
C GLY A 36 2.45 16.45 -2.32
N PHE A 37 2.98 17.16 -3.32
CA PHE A 37 2.20 17.57 -4.49
C PHE A 37 2.74 17.03 -5.80
N VAL A 38 1.84 16.59 -6.66
CA VAL A 38 2.11 16.12 -8.02
C VAL A 38 1.45 17.08 -9.01
N LYS A 39 2.23 17.60 -9.96
CA LYS A 39 1.68 18.34 -11.11
C LYS A 39 1.10 17.36 -12.12
N GLU A 40 -0.17 17.53 -12.47
CA GLU A 40 -0.71 16.88 -13.66
C GLU A 40 -0.42 17.78 -14.87
N GLU A 41 0.34 17.26 -15.82
CA GLU A 41 0.65 17.93 -17.08
C GLU A 41 0.00 17.17 -18.24
N ARG A 42 -0.73 17.87 -19.10
CA ARG A 42 -1.31 17.33 -20.35
C ARG A 42 -0.96 18.28 -21.49
N GLU A 43 -0.52 17.70 -22.62
CA GLU A 43 -0.16 18.44 -23.85
C GLU A 43 0.88 19.56 -23.64
N GLY A 44 1.74 19.42 -22.61
CA GLY A 44 2.75 20.42 -22.26
C GLY A 44 2.28 21.55 -21.32
N TYR A 45 1.04 21.47 -20.81
CA TYR A 45 0.47 22.44 -19.88
C TYR A 45 0.10 21.79 -18.54
N ILE A 46 0.46 22.46 -17.43
CA ILE A 46 0.04 22.07 -16.08
C ILE A 46 -1.48 22.29 -15.97
N GLN A 47 -2.23 21.19 -15.89
CA GLN A 47 -3.68 21.17 -15.69
C GLN A 47 -4.05 21.42 -14.22
N GLY A 48 -3.20 20.95 -13.30
CA GLY A 48 -3.43 21.07 -11.87
C GLY A 48 -2.23 20.67 -11.03
N THR A 49 -2.38 20.77 -9.72
CA THR A 49 -1.38 20.34 -8.74
C THR A 49 -2.11 19.74 -7.56
N PHE A 50 -1.99 18.44 -7.41
CA PHE A 50 -2.82 17.63 -6.53
C PHE A 50 -1.99 17.03 -5.41
N TYR A 51 -2.60 16.89 -4.25
CA TYR A 51 -1.97 16.28 -3.09
C TYR A 51 -1.90 14.75 -3.24
N LYS A 52 -0.83 14.15 -2.75
CA LYS A 52 -0.62 12.71 -2.62
C LYS A 52 0.09 12.41 -1.31
N ASP A 53 -0.41 11.39 -0.62
CA ASP A 53 0.24 10.76 0.51
C ASP A 53 0.25 9.25 0.24
N THR A 54 1.42 8.69 -0.01
CA THR A 54 1.59 7.33 -0.54
C THR A 54 2.87 6.71 -0.01
N MET A 55 2.77 5.50 0.53
CA MET A 55 3.90 4.66 0.91
C MET A 55 3.86 3.40 0.04
N ALA A 56 4.93 3.10 -0.68
CA ALA A 56 4.96 2.00 -1.65
C ALA A 56 6.27 1.20 -1.56
N THR A 57 6.17 -0.07 -1.22
CA THR A 57 7.29 -1.02 -1.25
C THR A 57 7.12 -1.94 -2.45
N ASN A 58 8.00 -1.78 -3.43
CA ASN A 58 7.97 -2.51 -4.68
C ASN A 58 8.79 -3.80 -4.59
N GLY A 59 8.37 -4.83 -5.34
CA GLY A 59 9.25 -5.94 -5.69
C GLY A 59 9.65 -6.89 -4.54
N ILE A 60 8.79 -7.08 -3.56
CA ILE A 60 8.99 -7.99 -2.43
C ILE A 60 8.86 -9.46 -2.89
N LEU A 61 9.62 -10.38 -2.30
CA LEU A 61 9.45 -11.84 -2.45
C LEU A 61 9.36 -12.31 -3.92
N LYS A 62 10.34 -11.94 -4.75
CA LYS A 62 10.34 -12.20 -6.21
C LYS A 62 10.55 -13.67 -6.58
N ALA A 63 9.87 -14.11 -7.62
CA ALA A 63 10.24 -15.28 -8.42
C ALA A 63 11.41 -14.94 -9.37
N GLU A 64 12.17 -15.94 -9.81
CA GLU A 64 13.27 -15.71 -10.77
C GLU A 64 12.75 -15.13 -12.09
N GLY A 65 13.27 -13.95 -12.47
CA GLY A 65 12.96 -13.31 -13.74
C GLY A 65 11.65 -12.51 -13.81
N HIS A 66 10.96 -12.28 -12.68
CA HIS A 66 9.62 -11.69 -12.69
C HIS A 66 9.44 -10.49 -11.74
N GLU A 67 8.25 -9.87 -11.78
CA GLU A 67 7.82 -8.89 -10.79
C GLU A 67 7.71 -9.54 -9.40
N GLY A 68 7.89 -8.74 -8.36
CA GLY A 68 7.59 -9.14 -6.98
C GLY A 68 6.22 -8.67 -6.54
N ILE A 69 5.83 -9.06 -5.33
CA ILE A 69 4.68 -8.49 -4.63
C ILE A 69 4.95 -7.00 -4.41
N HIS A 70 3.98 -6.17 -4.72
CA HIS A 70 3.99 -4.74 -4.44
C HIS A 70 2.97 -4.46 -3.32
N VAL A 71 3.38 -3.70 -2.30
CA VAL A 71 2.51 -3.22 -1.23
C VAL A 71 2.49 -1.70 -1.29
N SER A 72 1.33 -1.09 -1.50
CA SER A 72 1.11 0.34 -1.27
C SER A 72 0.26 0.58 -0.03
N THR A 73 0.31 1.81 0.47
CA THR A 73 -0.61 2.37 1.45
C THR A 73 -0.83 3.82 1.06
N ASP A 74 -2.06 4.12 0.65
CA ASP A 74 -2.43 5.38 0.02
C ASP A 74 -3.44 6.13 0.89
N GLY A 75 -3.22 7.43 1.06
CA GLY A 75 -4.21 8.35 1.58
C GLY A 75 -5.32 8.53 0.54
N VAL A 76 -6.54 8.14 0.89
CA VAL A 76 -7.73 8.22 0.04
C VAL A 76 -8.56 9.45 0.45
N ILE A 77 -9.18 10.09 -0.53
CA ILE A 77 -9.95 11.32 -0.32
C ILE A 77 -11.26 11.05 0.44
N ASP A 78 -11.61 11.93 1.36
CA ASP A 78 -12.97 11.94 1.91
C ASP A 78 -14.00 12.41 0.86
N TYR A 79 -14.72 11.45 0.30
CA TYR A 79 -15.84 11.68 -0.61
C TYR A 79 -17.09 12.27 0.07
N SER A 80 -17.17 12.32 1.40
CA SER A 80 -18.32 12.89 2.12
C SER A 80 -18.27 14.41 2.24
N ALA A 81 -17.09 15.00 2.46
CA ALA A 81 -16.91 16.47 2.49
C ALA A 81 -16.61 17.10 1.12
N SER A 82 -16.21 16.32 0.11
CA SER A 82 -15.66 16.88 -1.14
C SER A 82 -16.43 16.46 -2.41
N GLY A 83 -16.91 17.45 -3.16
CA GLY A 83 -17.47 17.25 -4.51
C GLY A 83 -16.42 17.16 -5.63
N ASN A 84 -15.17 16.78 -5.31
CA ASN A 84 -14.05 16.69 -6.26
C ASN A 84 -13.32 15.36 -6.05
N TYR A 85 -12.98 14.65 -7.13
CA TYR A 85 -12.25 13.37 -7.06
C TYR A 85 -10.72 13.52 -6.87
N GLN A 86 -10.26 14.65 -6.31
CA GLN A 86 -8.84 15.04 -6.29
C GLN A 86 -8.49 15.81 -5.00
N MET A 87 -7.52 15.29 -4.24
CA MET A 87 -7.00 15.93 -3.03
C MET A 87 -6.19 17.20 -3.38
N LYS A 88 -6.33 18.24 -2.57
CA LYS A 88 -5.75 19.58 -2.73
C LYS A 88 -4.82 19.96 -1.57
N SER A 89 -4.97 19.32 -0.40
CA SER A 89 -4.07 19.37 0.74
C SER A 89 -4.20 18.11 1.63
N LEU A 90 -3.52 18.08 2.77
CA LEU A 90 -3.52 16.94 3.73
C LEU A 90 -4.90 16.72 4.37
N GLU A 91 -5.67 17.78 4.58
CA GLU A 91 -6.98 17.76 5.24
C GLU A 91 -8.08 17.06 4.42
N ASP A 92 -7.82 16.82 3.13
CA ASP A 92 -8.68 16.04 2.24
C ASP A 92 -8.53 14.52 2.43
N VAL A 93 -7.48 14.04 3.11
CA VAL A 93 -7.27 12.62 3.39
C VAL A 93 -8.33 12.13 4.40
N GLY A 94 -9.23 11.27 3.95
CA GLY A 94 -10.34 10.73 4.73
C GLY A 94 -10.05 9.37 5.36
N GLU A 95 -9.27 8.53 4.69
CA GLU A 95 -8.94 7.17 5.12
C GLU A 95 -7.58 6.73 4.54
N TYR A 96 -7.02 5.63 5.06
CA TYR A 96 -5.83 4.98 4.49
C TYR A 96 -6.19 3.57 4.02
N ASP A 97 -6.01 3.30 2.74
CA ASP A 97 -6.18 1.97 2.15
C ASP A 97 -4.81 1.34 1.88
N ILE A 98 -4.67 0.03 2.13
CA ILE A 98 -3.52 -0.78 1.75
C ILE A 98 -3.87 -1.60 0.51
N TYR A 99 -3.04 -1.52 -0.54
CA TYR A 99 -3.19 -2.30 -1.77
C TYR A 99 -2.00 -3.26 -1.90
N ILE A 100 -2.25 -4.54 -2.13
CA ILE A 100 -1.21 -5.56 -2.33
C ILE A 100 -1.41 -6.22 -3.69
N LYS A 101 -0.54 -5.91 -4.65
CA LYS A 101 -0.49 -6.60 -5.94
C LYS A 101 0.34 -7.87 -5.79
N VAL A 102 -0.25 -9.02 -6.10
CA VAL A 102 0.39 -10.35 -6.05
C VAL A 102 0.47 -10.91 -7.48
N PRO A 103 1.66 -10.93 -8.11
CA PRO A 103 1.83 -11.47 -9.46
C PRO A 103 1.31 -12.90 -9.61
N GLY A 104 0.65 -13.22 -10.73
CA GLY A 104 0.01 -14.53 -10.94
C GLY A 104 0.94 -15.74 -10.73
N LYS A 105 2.22 -15.62 -11.11
CA LYS A 105 3.24 -16.66 -10.86
C LYS A 105 3.53 -16.89 -9.38
N LEU A 106 3.50 -15.83 -8.56
CA LEU A 106 3.66 -15.95 -7.11
C LEU A 106 2.40 -16.50 -6.44
N GLN A 107 1.21 -16.32 -7.02
CA GLN A 107 0.00 -17.05 -6.58
C GLN A 107 0.21 -18.57 -6.72
N VAL A 108 0.76 -19.04 -7.85
CA VAL A 108 1.09 -20.45 -8.09
C VAL A 108 2.19 -20.95 -7.13
N GLU A 109 3.32 -20.23 -7.02
CA GLU A 109 4.44 -20.63 -6.15
C GLU A 109 4.08 -20.68 -4.65
N LYS A 110 3.07 -19.91 -4.22
CA LYS A 110 2.58 -19.87 -2.83
C LYS A 110 1.33 -20.71 -2.59
N MET A 111 0.82 -21.41 -3.62
CA MET A 111 -0.40 -22.22 -3.55
C MET A 111 -1.56 -21.45 -2.91
N CYS A 112 -1.78 -20.23 -3.38
CA CYS A 112 -2.81 -19.32 -2.88
C CYS A 112 -3.55 -18.64 -4.03
N VAL A 113 -4.78 -18.21 -3.79
CA VAL A 113 -5.60 -17.49 -4.76
C VAL A 113 -5.97 -16.13 -4.21
N VAL A 114 -5.84 -15.08 -5.02
CA VAL A 114 -6.04 -13.69 -4.61
C VAL A 114 -7.23 -13.08 -5.38
N ARG A 115 -8.21 -12.55 -4.64
CA ARG A 115 -9.49 -12.05 -5.17
C ARG A 115 -9.90 -10.74 -4.46
N TYR A 116 -9.48 -9.62 -5.04
CA TYR A 116 -9.72 -8.20 -4.70
C TYR A 116 -9.63 -7.77 -3.21
N GLU A 117 -10.38 -8.37 -2.29
CA GLU A 117 -10.34 -8.09 -0.85
C GLU A 117 -9.73 -9.23 -0.03
N SER A 118 -9.44 -10.38 -0.67
CA SER A 118 -9.08 -11.63 0.01
C SER A 118 -7.92 -12.37 -0.65
N CYS A 119 -7.24 -13.18 0.15
CA CYS A 119 -6.35 -14.24 -0.29
C CYS A 119 -6.71 -15.51 0.47
N THR A 120 -6.88 -16.64 -0.23
CA THR A 120 -7.15 -17.95 0.38
C THR A 120 -6.05 -18.96 0.00
N PRO A 121 -5.82 -20.00 0.82
CA PRO A 121 -5.11 -21.20 0.37
C PRO A 121 -5.78 -21.82 -0.86
N GLU A 122 -5.01 -22.41 -1.77
CA GLU A 122 -5.52 -23.14 -2.94
C GLU A 122 -6.35 -24.37 -2.52
N SER A 123 -6.05 -24.97 -1.37
CA SER A 123 -6.84 -26.04 -0.75
C SER A 123 -8.21 -25.60 -0.20
N GLU A 124 -8.47 -24.29 -0.12
CA GLU A 124 -9.71 -23.68 0.37
C GLU A 124 -10.44 -22.89 -0.75
N PHE A 125 -10.02 -23.09 -2.01
CA PHE A 125 -10.61 -22.44 -3.16
C PHE A 125 -11.94 -23.09 -3.57
N ASP A 126 -13.04 -22.37 -3.39
CA ASP A 126 -14.37 -22.77 -3.87
C ASP A 126 -14.53 -22.36 -5.35
N GLY A 127 -14.12 -23.26 -6.24
CA GLY A 127 -14.14 -23.11 -7.70
C GLY A 127 -13.50 -24.32 -8.40
N ASP A 128 -13.62 -24.41 -9.72
CA ASP A 128 -13.05 -25.52 -10.50
C ASP A 128 -11.62 -25.25 -11.01
N SER A 129 -11.02 -26.24 -11.67
CA SER A 129 -9.65 -26.16 -12.17
C SER A 129 -9.44 -25.10 -13.27
N GLU A 130 -10.44 -24.85 -14.12
CA GLU A 130 -10.35 -23.83 -15.18
C GLU A 130 -10.44 -22.43 -14.56
N GLU A 131 -11.32 -22.25 -13.57
CA GLU A 131 -11.41 -21.02 -12.80
C GLU A 131 -10.15 -20.75 -11.96
N LEU A 132 -9.55 -21.79 -11.39
CA LEU A 132 -8.30 -21.73 -10.63
C LEU A 132 -7.07 -21.43 -11.50
N GLU A 133 -6.99 -21.96 -12.72
CA GLU A 133 -5.97 -21.56 -13.69
C GLU A 133 -6.16 -20.11 -14.16
N ARG A 134 -7.40 -19.73 -14.51
CA ARG A 134 -7.73 -18.35 -14.91
C ARG A 134 -7.35 -17.33 -13.82
N THR A 135 -7.75 -17.57 -12.57
CA THR A 135 -7.49 -16.62 -11.46
C THR A 135 -5.99 -16.47 -11.14
N ARG A 136 -5.17 -17.48 -11.43
CA ARG A 136 -3.70 -17.44 -11.25
C ARG A 136 -2.93 -16.99 -12.50
N SER A 137 -3.59 -16.89 -13.65
CA SER A 137 -2.98 -16.38 -14.89
C SER A 137 -2.83 -14.85 -14.93
N GLU A 138 -3.59 -14.15 -14.09
CA GLU A 138 -3.59 -12.69 -13.94
C GLU A 138 -2.96 -12.25 -12.60
N ASP A 139 -2.67 -10.96 -12.48
CA ASP A 139 -2.16 -10.39 -11.23
C ASP A 139 -3.32 -10.15 -10.25
N GLY A 140 -3.22 -10.74 -9.07
CA GLY A 140 -4.21 -10.59 -8.01
C GLY A 140 -3.99 -9.32 -7.20
N TYR A 141 -5.06 -8.79 -6.60
CA TYR A 141 -5.03 -7.64 -5.70
C TYR A 141 -5.69 -7.99 -4.35
N ILE A 142 -5.11 -7.51 -3.25
CA ILE A 142 -5.74 -7.48 -1.92
C ILE A 142 -5.85 -6.01 -1.50
N VAL A 143 -7.07 -5.52 -1.31
CA VAL A 143 -7.37 -4.18 -0.79
C VAL A 143 -7.83 -4.31 0.66
N MET A 144 -7.25 -3.50 1.55
CA MET A 144 -7.59 -3.45 2.97
C MET A 144 -7.70 -2.00 3.44
N ARG A 145 -8.92 -1.55 3.70
CA ARG A 145 -9.18 -0.27 4.35
C ARG A 145 -8.79 -0.33 5.83
N LEU A 146 -7.97 0.61 6.27
CA LEU A 146 -7.60 0.75 7.68
C LEU A 146 -8.64 1.57 8.43
N LYS A 147 -8.96 1.16 9.66
CA LYS A 147 -9.79 1.90 10.62
C LYS A 147 -8.97 2.99 11.32
N LEU A 148 -8.53 3.96 10.53
CA LEU A 148 -7.74 5.11 10.96
C LEU A 148 -8.41 6.37 10.42
N GLU A 149 -8.84 7.26 11.33
CA GLU A 149 -9.60 8.48 11.02
C GLU A 149 -8.64 9.69 11.00
N PRO A 150 -8.08 10.11 9.85
CA PRO A 150 -6.91 11.01 9.83
C PRO A 150 -7.23 12.45 10.25
N ARG A 151 -8.52 12.80 10.36
CA ARG A 151 -9.01 14.08 10.86
C ARG A 151 -9.16 14.13 12.38
N GLU A 152 -9.32 12.97 13.03
CA GLU A 152 -9.48 12.87 14.49
C GLU A 152 -8.18 12.35 15.15
N ASP A 153 -7.48 11.43 14.50
CA ASP A 153 -6.22 10.84 14.94
C ASP A 153 -5.02 11.42 14.17
N LYS A 154 -4.30 12.36 14.79
CA LYS A 154 -3.04 12.92 14.27
C LYS A 154 -1.98 11.86 13.96
N LEU A 155 -2.03 10.71 14.62
CA LEU A 155 -1.08 9.61 14.44
C LEU A 155 -1.49 8.66 13.30
N ALA A 156 -2.68 8.84 12.69
CA ALA A 156 -3.22 7.93 11.66
C ALA A 156 -2.19 7.59 10.57
N ARG A 157 -1.50 8.60 10.02
CA ARG A 157 -0.44 8.38 9.02
C ARG A 157 0.71 7.52 9.56
N GLN A 158 1.14 7.78 10.79
CA GLN A 158 2.27 7.06 11.41
C GLN A 158 1.86 5.62 11.80
N LYS A 159 0.59 5.40 12.15
CA LYS A 159 0.00 4.07 12.35
C LYS A 159 -0.10 3.31 11.03
N ALA A 160 -0.55 3.95 9.95
CA ALA A 160 -0.56 3.39 8.60
C ALA A 160 0.85 3.03 8.10
N GLU A 161 1.84 3.91 8.29
CA GLU A 161 3.27 3.64 8.01
C GLU A 161 3.79 2.41 8.77
N LEU A 162 3.42 2.28 10.04
CA LEU A 162 3.84 1.16 10.88
C LEU A 162 3.17 -0.16 10.44
N ILE A 163 1.88 -0.13 10.09
CA ILE A 163 1.16 -1.30 9.54
C ILE A 163 1.75 -1.71 8.19
N HIS A 164 2.01 -0.77 7.28
CA HIS A 164 2.69 -1.00 6.00
C HIS A 164 4.01 -1.75 6.20
N ASN A 165 4.88 -1.22 7.07
CA ASN A 165 6.20 -1.80 7.33
C ASN A 165 6.12 -3.21 7.96
N GLN A 166 5.10 -3.50 8.77
CA GLN A 166 4.88 -4.85 9.29
C GLN A 166 4.41 -5.85 8.21
N ILE A 167 3.52 -5.42 7.32
CA ILE A 167 3.07 -6.25 6.19
C ILE A 167 4.24 -6.54 5.25
N VAL A 168 5.05 -5.52 4.92
CA VAL A 168 6.27 -5.65 4.12
C VAL A 168 7.21 -6.70 4.73
N ARG A 169 7.59 -6.54 6.01
CA ARG A 169 8.45 -7.50 6.73
C ARG A 169 7.88 -8.91 6.75
N PHE A 170 6.57 -9.07 6.92
CA PHE A 170 5.92 -10.37 6.94
C PHE A 170 6.02 -11.08 5.57
N VAL A 171 5.79 -10.34 4.48
CA VAL A 171 5.92 -10.88 3.11
C VAL A 171 7.39 -11.11 2.75
N GLU A 172 8.32 -10.23 3.12
CA GLU A 172 9.77 -10.41 2.94
C GLU A 172 10.29 -11.70 3.60
N ARG A 173 9.80 -12.01 4.81
CA ARG A 173 10.11 -13.25 5.54
C ARG A 173 9.40 -14.50 4.97
N GLY A 174 8.68 -14.36 3.87
CA GLY A 174 7.97 -15.47 3.20
C GLY A 174 6.66 -15.88 3.87
N GLY A 175 6.05 -14.99 4.67
CA GLY A 175 4.78 -15.23 5.36
C GLY A 175 3.61 -15.54 4.41
N ALA A 176 2.65 -16.33 4.92
CA ALA A 176 1.50 -16.77 4.13
C ALA A 176 0.51 -15.63 3.87
N LEU A 177 0.25 -15.32 2.59
CA LEU A 177 -0.49 -14.11 2.17
C LEU A 177 -1.93 -14.05 2.70
N HIS A 178 -2.57 -15.20 2.97
CA HIS A 178 -3.90 -15.26 3.56
C HIS A 178 -3.95 -14.79 5.03
N GLU A 179 -2.82 -14.81 5.77
CA GLU A 179 -2.78 -14.27 7.15
C GLU A 179 -2.82 -12.74 7.19
N ILE A 180 -2.47 -12.05 6.09
CA ILE A 180 -2.21 -10.61 6.10
C ILE A 180 -3.41 -9.83 6.66
N GLN A 181 -4.63 -10.09 6.21
CA GLN A 181 -5.82 -9.37 6.68
C GLN A 181 -6.08 -9.56 8.18
N GLY A 182 -5.75 -10.73 8.75
CA GLY A 182 -5.81 -10.98 10.19
C GLY A 182 -4.73 -10.23 10.96
N ARG A 183 -3.51 -10.15 10.41
CA ARG A 183 -2.39 -9.40 10.98
C ARG A 183 -2.65 -7.90 10.95
N THR A 184 -3.13 -7.35 9.84
CA THR A 184 -3.56 -5.94 9.71
C THR A 184 -4.56 -5.58 10.81
N ARG A 185 -5.65 -6.34 10.96
CA ARG A 185 -6.67 -6.11 11.99
C ARG A 185 -6.12 -6.21 13.43
N SER A 186 -5.17 -7.10 13.67
CA SER A 186 -4.49 -7.20 14.97
C SER A 186 -3.60 -5.99 15.25
N LEU A 187 -2.89 -5.48 14.23
CA LEU A 187 -2.06 -4.28 14.34
C LEU A 187 -2.91 -3.01 14.50
N GLU A 188 -4.01 -2.87 13.76
CA GLU A 188 -4.99 -1.80 13.92
C GLU A 188 -5.48 -1.74 15.38
N HIS A 189 -5.96 -2.86 15.93
CA HIS A 189 -6.42 -2.92 17.32
C HIS A 189 -5.29 -2.69 18.35
N ARG A 190 -4.04 -3.06 18.05
CA ARG A 190 -2.85 -2.73 18.85
C ARG A 190 -2.42 -1.26 18.78
N LEU A 191 -2.97 -0.48 17.84
CA LEU A 191 -2.66 0.95 17.62
C LEU A 191 -3.87 1.87 17.89
N GLU A 192 -5.05 1.28 18.05
CA GLU A 192 -6.29 1.91 18.50
C GLU A 192 -6.07 2.63 19.85
N ASN A 193 -6.57 3.86 19.97
CA ASN A 193 -6.51 4.69 21.19
C ASN A 193 -5.10 5.00 21.75
N ILE A 194 -4.00 4.64 21.07
CA ILE A 194 -2.64 5.01 21.50
C ILE A 194 -2.42 6.53 21.42
N SER A 195 -1.82 7.08 22.48
CA SER A 195 -1.52 8.51 22.65
C SER A 195 -0.26 8.96 21.89
N GLU A 196 -0.13 10.28 21.70
CA GLU A 196 1.09 10.91 21.14
C GLU A 196 2.36 10.64 22.01
N GLU A 197 2.18 10.37 23.32
CA GLU A 197 3.29 10.09 24.26
C GLU A 197 3.71 8.61 24.25
N ASP A 198 2.75 7.69 24.09
CA ASP A 198 2.99 6.23 24.08
C ASP A 198 3.47 5.70 22.72
N PHE A 199 3.06 6.35 21.63
CA PHE A 199 3.34 5.90 20.26
C PHE A 199 4.84 5.64 19.97
N PRO A 200 5.82 6.46 20.42
CA PRO A 200 7.23 6.18 20.21
C PRO A 200 7.74 4.90 20.90
N THR A 201 7.05 4.43 21.94
CA THR A 201 7.36 3.15 22.62
C THR A 201 6.76 1.99 21.85
N GLN A 202 5.49 2.08 21.44
CA GLN A 202 4.84 1.04 20.64
C GLN A 202 5.50 0.86 19.26
N LYS A 203 5.91 1.97 18.61
CA LYS A 203 6.65 1.93 17.34
C LYS A 203 7.93 1.10 17.47
N LYS A 204 8.74 1.31 18.52
CA LYS A 204 9.97 0.53 18.77
C LYS A 204 9.72 -0.95 19.06
N LEU A 205 8.64 -1.28 19.79
CA LEU A 205 8.28 -2.67 20.05
C LEU A 205 7.94 -3.40 18.75
N LEU A 206 7.04 -2.83 17.94
CA LEU A 206 6.70 -3.37 16.62
C LEU A 206 7.91 -3.39 15.67
N GLU A 207 8.76 -2.37 15.68
CA GLU A 207 10.00 -2.36 14.89
C GLU A 207 11.02 -3.43 15.30
N SER A 208 10.85 -4.06 16.47
CA SER A 208 11.66 -5.20 16.94
C SER A 208 11.05 -6.59 16.68
N GLU A 209 9.80 -6.65 16.18
CA GLU A 209 9.11 -7.88 15.74
C GLU A 209 9.53 -8.32 14.33
#